data_AF-A0A7Y3UJX3-F1
#
_entry.id   AF-A0A7Y3UJX3-F1
#
_cell.length_a   1.000
_cell.length_b   1.000
_cell.length_c   1.000
_cell.angle_alpha   90.00
_cell.angle_beta   90.00
_cell.angle_gamma   90.00
#
_symmetry.space_group_name_H-M   'P 1'
#
loop_
_entity.id
_entity.type
_entity.pdbx_description
1 polymer ?
#
loop_
_entity_poly.entity_id
_entity_poly.type
_entity_poly.pdbx_seq_one_letter_code
_entity_poly.pdbx_strand_id
1 'polypeptide(L)'
;MHRKGKTVRKCYDCILNLGDHCAVYEEPHDRWHHSKCSSYNDKELYNEYLENLKKHPVNQAKEQRREKAKKVHTGEHRQGRKSV
;
A
#
# COMPACT_ATOMS: atom_id res chain seq x y z
N MET A 1 -1.19 10.94 13.84
CA MET A 1 -0.65 9.69 13.25
C MET A 1 -1.27 9.50 11.87
N HIS A 2 -0.48 9.51 10.79
CA HIS A 2 -0.98 9.25 9.44
C HIS A 2 -1.20 7.73 9.28
N ARG A 3 -2.44 7.28 9.53
CA ARG A 3 -2.87 5.87 9.42
C ARG A 3 -3.40 5.50 8.04
N LYS A 4 -3.44 6.45 7.11
CA LYS A 4 -3.96 6.25 5.75
C LYS A 4 -3.20 5.14 5.04
N GLY A 5 -3.93 4.25 4.39
CA GLY A 5 -3.37 3.13 3.62
C GLY A 5 -2.83 1.96 4.44
N LYS A 6 -2.22 2.17 5.62
CA LYS A 6 -1.56 1.08 6.35
C LYS A 6 -2.57 0.03 6.84
N THR A 7 -2.32 -1.24 6.52
CA THR A 7 -3.08 -2.36 7.09
C THR A 7 -2.75 -2.55 8.56
N VAL A 8 -3.72 -3.03 9.36
CA VAL A 8 -3.46 -3.32 10.77
C VAL A 8 -2.50 -4.49 10.95
N ARG A 9 -1.81 -4.54 12.09
CA ARG A 9 -0.85 -5.60 12.43
C ARG A 9 -1.41 -7.02 12.32
N LYS A 10 -2.71 -7.22 12.58
CA LYS A 10 -3.40 -8.52 12.51
C LYS A 10 -3.77 -8.97 11.09
N CYS A 11 -3.54 -8.15 10.06
CA CYS A 11 -3.86 -8.46 8.67
C CYS A 11 -2.73 -9.22 7.94
N TYR A 12 -1.67 -9.64 8.66
CA TYR A 12 -0.44 -10.17 8.08
C TYR A 12 -0.66 -11.43 7.22
N ASP A 13 -1.61 -12.29 7.60
CA ASP A 13 -1.98 -13.52 6.86
C ASP A 13 -3.16 -13.32 5.88
N CYS A 14 -3.57 -12.09 5.62
CA CYS A 14 -4.69 -11.81 4.72
C CYS A 14 -4.22 -11.77 3.25
N ILE A 15 -4.89 -12.49 2.36
CA ILE A 15 -4.63 -12.45 0.90
C ILE A 15 -4.84 -11.07 0.29
N LEU A 16 -5.64 -10.21 0.94
CA LEU A 16 -5.89 -8.83 0.52
C LEU A 16 -4.85 -7.85 1.08
N ASN A 17 -3.88 -8.31 1.86
CA ASN A 17 -2.80 -7.48 2.40
C ASN A 17 -1.63 -7.42 1.42
N LEU A 18 -1.35 -6.24 0.87
CA LEU A 18 -0.25 -6.00 -0.06
C LEU A 18 1.01 -5.46 0.65
N GLY A 19 1.03 -5.49 1.99
CA GLY A 19 2.13 -5.08 2.84
C GLY A 19 2.03 -3.63 3.31
N ASP A 20 1.94 -2.69 2.37
CA ASP A 20 1.76 -1.26 2.68
C ASP A 20 0.30 -0.80 2.62
N HIS A 21 -0.56 -1.51 1.88
CA HIS A 21 -1.99 -1.23 1.76
C HIS A 21 -2.87 -2.47 1.57
N CYS A 22 -4.19 -2.30 1.63
CA CYS A 22 -5.16 -3.33 1.30
C CYS A 22 -5.55 -3.24 -0.17
N ALA A 23 -5.70 -4.39 -0.83
CA ALA A 23 -6.10 -4.49 -2.23
C ALA A 23 -7.47 -3.86 -2.54
N VAL A 24 -8.38 -3.83 -1.55
CA VAL A 24 -9.80 -3.45 -1.73
C VAL A 24 -10.11 -2.10 -1.07
N TYR A 25 -9.51 -1.82 0.09
CA TYR A 25 -9.87 -0.68 0.93
C TYR A 25 -8.73 0.32 1.03
N GLU A 26 -9.03 1.59 0.74
CA GLU A 26 -8.07 2.69 0.93
C GLU A 26 -7.72 2.89 2.41
N GLU A 27 -8.71 2.75 3.30
CA GLU A 27 -8.54 2.84 4.75
C GLU A 27 -8.95 1.50 5.41
N PRO A 28 -8.05 0.49 5.42
CA PRO A 28 -8.37 -0.83 5.95
C PRO A 28 -8.65 -0.83 7.44
N HIS A 29 -8.20 0.19 8.20
CA HIS A 29 -8.49 0.35 9.62
C HIS A 29 -9.99 0.47 9.92
N ASP A 30 -10.75 1.14 9.06
CA ASP A 30 -12.19 1.40 9.27
C ASP A 30 -13.04 0.14 9.08
N ARG A 31 -12.46 -0.89 8.47
CA ARG A 31 -13.11 -2.19 8.27
C ARG A 31 -12.98 -3.12 9.47
N TRP A 32 -12.30 -2.67 10.53
CA TRP A 32 -12.10 -3.46 11.74
C TRP A 32 -13.17 -3.14 12.78
N HIS A 33 -14.07 -4.10 13.00
CA HIS A 33 -15.07 -4.03 14.07
C HIS A 33 -14.80 -5.16 15.07
N HIS A 34 -14.82 -4.86 16.37
CA HIS A 34 -14.54 -5.84 17.43
C HIS A 34 -13.27 -6.69 17.18
N SER A 35 -12.18 -6.04 16.73
CA SER A 35 -10.92 -6.71 16.38
C SER A 35 -10.99 -7.72 15.22
N LYS A 36 -11.99 -7.63 14.33
CA LYS A 36 -12.12 -8.47 13.13
C LYS A 36 -12.33 -7.62 11.89
N CYS A 37 -11.69 -7.99 10.79
CA CYS A 37 -11.96 -7.42 9.46
C CYS A 37 -13.10 -8.20 8.81
N SER A 38 -14.08 -7.50 8.22
CA SER A 38 -15.21 -8.13 7.53
C SER A 38 -14.83 -8.92 6.27
N SER A 39 -13.73 -8.54 5.61
CA SER A 39 -13.25 -9.16 4.37
C SER A 39 -11.95 -9.93 4.55
N TYR A 40 -11.68 -10.40 5.77
CA TYR A 40 -10.48 -11.17 6.04
C TYR A 40 -10.45 -12.44 5.18
N ASN A 41 -9.42 -12.60 4.34
CA ASN A 41 -9.25 -13.75 3.46
C ASN A 41 -10.41 -14.02 2.48
N ASP A 42 -11.11 -12.97 2.06
CA ASP A 42 -12.14 -13.06 1.04
C ASP A 42 -11.54 -13.27 -0.36
N LYS A 43 -11.77 -14.47 -0.91
CA LYS A 43 -11.23 -14.87 -2.22
C LYS A 43 -11.96 -14.19 -3.38
N GLU A 44 -13.24 -13.86 -3.24
CA GLU A 44 -14.01 -13.24 -4.32
C GLU A 44 -13.48 -11.83 -4.56
N LEU A 45 -13.32 -11.06 -3.48
CA LEU A 45 -12.71 -9.74 -3.53
C LEU A 45 -11.28 -9.75 -4.07
N TYR A 46 -10.50 -10.80 -3.77
CA TYR A 46 -9.17 -10.94 -4.32
C TYR A 46 -9.19 -11.19 -5.83
N ASN A 47 -10.10 -12.03 -6.31
CA ASN A 47 -10.26 -12.29 -7.73
C ASN A 47 -10.70 -11.02 -8.48
N GLU A 48 -11.63 -10.24 -7.93
CA GLU A 48 -12.04 -8.96 -8.50
C GLU A 48 -10.86 -7.98 -8.61
N TYR A 49 -10.01 -7.92 -7.59
CA TYR A 49 -8.78 -7.13 -7.63
C TYR A 49 -7.86 -7.57 -8.77
N LEU A 50 -7.64 -8.87 -8.95
CA LEU A 50 -6.82 -9.40 -10.04
C LEU A 50 -7.41 -9.08 -11.42
N GLU A 51 -8.73 -9.18 -11.59
CA GLU A 51 -9.40 -8.82 -12.84
C GLU A 51 -9.30 -7.32 -13.13
N ASN A 52 -9.43 -6.47 -12.10
CA ASN A 52 -9.24 -5.02 -12.24
C ASN A 52 -7.81 -4.65 -12.64
N LEU A 53 -6.79 -5.34 -12.10
CA LEU A 53 -5.41 -5.16 -12.52
C LEU A 53 -5.18 -5.52 -13.99
N LYS A 54 -5.84 -6.57 -14.50
CA LYS A 54 -5.76 -6.95 -15.92
C LYS A 54 -6.40 -5.90 -16.82
N LYS A 55 -7.53 -5.33 -16.41
CA LYS A 55 -8.24 -4.26 -17.15
C LYS A 55 -7.47 -2.94 -17.17
N HIS A 56 -6.77 -2.64 -16.07
CA HIS A 56 -6.02 -1.39 -15.90
C HIS A 56 -4.54 -1.70 -15.61
N PRO A 57 -3.78 -2.15 -16.61
CA PRO A 57 -2.37 -2.47 -16.42
C PRO A 57 -1.63 -1.23 -15.93
N VAL A 58 -0.85 -1.40 -14.87
CA VAL A 58 -0.11 -0.31 -14.25
C VAL A 58 0.96 0.19 -15.23
N ASN A 59 1.06 1.52 -15.39
CA ASN A 59 2.12 2.12 -16.21
C ASN A 59 3.48 1.91 -15.53
N GLN A 60 4.23 0.92 -15.99
CA GLN A 60 5.50 0.50 -15.39
C GLN A 60 6.52 1.64 -15.26
N ALA A 61 6.58 2.56 -16.23
CA ALA A 61 7.49 3.70 -16.19
C ALA A 61 7.14 4.71 -15.08
N LYS A 62 5.87 4.77 -14.65
CA LYS A 62 5.44 5.58 -13.50
C LYS A 62 5.81 4.92 -12.18
N GLU A 63 5.68 3.60 -12.07
CA GLU A 63 6.06 2.86 -10.87
C GLU A 63 7.58 2.86 -10.64
N GLN A 64 8.38 2.65 -11.68
CA GLN A 64 9.84 2.77 -11.58
C GLN A 64 10.28 4.15 -11.08
N ARG A 65 9.60 5.22 -11.53
CA ARG A 65 9.85 6.58 -11.03
C ARG A 65 9.50 6.73 -9.54
N ARG A 66 8.38 6.15 -9.09
CA ARG A 66 7.97 6.15 -7.68
C ARG A 66 8.94 5.38 -6.79
N GLU A 67 9.38 4.19 -7.21
CA GLU A 67 10.37 3.41 -6.47
C GLU A 67 11.72 4.12 -6.37
N LYS A 68 12.20 4.70 -7.49
CA LYS A 68 13.42 5.51 -7.48
C LYS A 68 13.30 6.70 -6.53
N ALA A 69 12.16 7.40 -6.54
CA ALA A 69 11.90 8.49 -5.61
C ALA A 69 11.90 8.03 -4.14
N LYS A 70 11.26 6.89 -3.81
CA LYS A 70 11.28 6.29 -2.46
C LYS A 70 12.72 6.01 -1.99
N LYS A 71 13.58 5.47 -2.86
CA LYS A 71 15.00 5.20 -2.56
C LYS A 71 15.82 6.48 -2.35
N VAL A 72 15.54 7.53 -3.11
CA VAL A 72 16.25 8.82 -3.01
C VAL A 72 15.78 9.63 -1.80
N HIS A 73 14.50 9.51 -1.41
CA HIS A 73 13.94 10.18 -0.23
C HIS A 73 14.61 9.76 1.09
N THR A 74 15.17 8.55 1.14
CA THR A 74 15.94 8.04 2.30
C THR A 74 17.42 8.40 2.29
N GLY A 75 17.91 9.16 1.29
CA GLY A 75 19.29 9.63 1.24
C GLY A 75 19.50 10.86 2.15
N GLU A 76 20.73 11.03 2.67
CA GLU A 76 21.12 12.25 3.40
C GLU A 76 20.83 13.49 2.55
N HIS A 77 19.78 14.23 2.93
CA HIS A 77 19.54 15.56 2.40
C HIS A 77 20.63 16.49 2.93
N ARG A 78 21.66 16.79 2.13
CA ARG A 78 22.61 17.89 2.41
C ARG A 78 21.91 19.24 2.26
N GLN A 79 20.93 19.53 3.11
CA GLN A 79 20.42 20.88 3.28
C GLN A 79 21.45 21.65 4.10
N GLY A 80 22.12 22.63 3.47
CA GLY A 80 22.90 23.65 4.19
C GLY A 80 24.42 23.67 4.00
N ARG A 81 25.02 22.96 3.02
CA ARG A 81 26.43 23.23 2.70
C ARG A 81 26.53 24.55 1.92
N LYS A 82 26.75 25.66 2.64
CA LYS A 82 27.30 26.88 2.03
C LYS A 82 28.61 26.48 1.36
N SER A 83 28.69 26.65 0.04
CA SER A 83 29.94 26.58 -0.70
C SER A 83 30.91 27.56 -0.03
N VAL A 84 32.03 27.05 0.49
CA VAL A 84 33.19 27.86 0.86
C VAL A 84 33.94 28.19 -0.42
#